data_AF-A0A2S9K6N2-F1
#
_entry.id   AF-A0A2S9K6N2-F1
#
_cell.length_a   1.000
_cell.length_b   1.000
_cell.length_c   1.000
_cell.angle_alpha   90.00
_cell.angle_beta   90.00
_cell.angle_gamma   90.00
#
_symmetry.space_group_name_H-M   'P 1'
#
loop_
_entity.id
_entity.type
_entity.pdbx_description
1 polymer ?
#
loop_
_entity_poly.entity_id
_entity_poly.type
_entity_poly.pdbx_seq_one_letter_code
_entity_poly.pdbx_strand_id
1 'polypeptide(L)'
;MTKVVPLVRAAAPIITLASHRAAPIQSQADITDPQIIALHAAAENALASALHLLRSLDCDPAKLQQATGRAARATTLLKRACAAQVAGGGA
;
A
#
# COMPACT_ATOMS: atom_id res chain seq x y z
N MET A 1 25.99 70.18 -9.73
CA MET A 1 24.64 69.94 -9.19
C MET A 1 24.10 68.63 -9.76
N THR A 2 24.29 67.54 -9.03
CA THR A 2 23.93 66.17 -9.44
C THR A 2 22.48 65.87 -9.05
N LYS A 3 21.62 65.59 -10.04
CA LYS A 3 20.22 65.19 -9.82
C LYS A 3 20.16 63.73 -9.38
N VAL A 4 19.64 63.48 -8.18
CA VAL A 4 19.34 62.14 -7.68
C VAL A 4 17.94 61.76 -8.17
N VAL A 5 17.82 60.67 -8.93
CA VAL A 5 16.54 60.11 -9.37
C VAL A 5 16.14 59.01 -8.38
N PRO A 6 15.03 59.13 -7.64
CA PRO A 6 14.58 58.05 -6.77
C PRO A 6 13.97 56.93 -7.61
N LEU A 7 14.54 55.73 -7.50
CA LEU A 7 14.00 54.51 -8.10
C LEU A 7 12.79 54.06 -7.26
N VAL A 8 11.57 54.34 -7.74
CA VAL A 8 10.33 53.90 -7.11
C VAL A 8 10.19 52.38 -7.31
N ARG A 9 10.28 51.62 -6.22
CA ARG A 9 10.10 50.16 -6.22
C ARG A 9 8.61 49.84 -6.26
N ALA A 10 8.10 49.48 -7.43
CA ALA A 10 6.72 49.01 -7.59
C ALA A 10 6.56 47.65 -6.87
N ALA A 11 5.64 47.57 -5.91
CA ALA A 11 5.28 46.32 -5.26
C ALA A 11 4.40 45.49 -6.22
N ALA A 12 4.78 44.23 -6.48
CA ALA A 12 3.98 43.32 -7.27
C ALA A 12 2.72 42.90 -6.47
N PRO A 13 1.54 42.77 -7.11
CA PRO A 13 0.34 42.34 -6.43
C PRO A 13 0.48 40.89 -5.97
N ILE A 14 0.18 40.63 -4.69
CA ILE A 14 0.13 39.29 -4.12
C ILE A 14 -1.16 38.64 -4.64
N ILE A 15 -1.03 37.67 -5.53
CA ILE A 15 -2.16 36.86 -5.99
C ILE A 15 -2.48 35.86 -4.88
N THR A 16 -3.54 36.11 -4.12
CA THR A 16 -4.10 35.12 -3.20
C THR A 16 -4.78 34.03 -4.03
N LEU A 17 -4.13 32.87 -4.15
CA LEU A 17 -4.74 31.67 -4.70
C LEU A 17 -5.83 31.21 -3.74
N ALA A 18 -7.07 31.12 -4.22
CA ALA A 18 -8.14 30.47 -3.48
C ALA A 18 -7.73 29.02 -3.21
N SER A 19 -7.71 28.63 -1.94
CA SER A 19 -7.45 27.24 -1.54
C SER A 19 -8.54 26.37 -2.15
N HIS A 20 -8.24 25.70 -3.26
CA HIS A 20 -9.08 24.65 -3.79
C HIS A 20 -9.07 23.52 -2.75
N ARG A 21 -10.11 23.48 -1.92
CA ARG A 21 -10.41 22.30 -1.11
C ARG A 21 -10.45 21.15 -2.12
N ALA A 22 -9.56 20.17 -1.95
CA ALA A 22 -9.56 19.00 -2.80
C ALA A 22 -11.00 18.47 -2.86
N ALA A 23 -11.55 18.34 -4.07
CA ALA A 23 -12.81 17.66 -4.26
C ALA A 23 -12.72 16.32 -3.52
N PRO A 24 -13.76 15.88 -2.78
CA PRO A 24 -13.75 14.57 -2.18
C PRO A 24 -13.50 13.61 -3.34
N ILE A 25 -12.32 12.98 -3.33
CA ILE A 25 -12.00 11.90 -4.25
C ILE A 25 -13.08 10.89 -3.93
N GLN A 26 -14.05 10.73 -4.83
CA GLN A 26 -14.82 9.50 -4.88
C GLN A 26 -13.78 8.47 -5.22
N SER A 27 -13.09 7.94 -4.19
CA SER A 27 -12.31 6.74 -4.34
C SER A 27 -13.29 5.77 -4.93
N GLN A 28 -13.08 5.45 -6.21
CA GLN A 28 -13.58 4.25 -6.84
C GLN A 28 -13.48 3.21 -5.74
N ALA A 29 -14.62 2.84 -5.16
CA ALA A 29 -14.61 2.02 -3.95
C ALA A 29 -13.69 0.86 -4.28
N ASP A 30 -12.67 0.66 -3.45
CA ASP A 30 -11.86 -0.54 -3.53
C ASP A 30 -12.87 -1.66 -3.25
N ILE A 31 -13.47 -2.21 -4.31
CA ILE A 31 -14.60 -3.16 -4.23
C ILE A 31 -14.10 -4.51 -3.68
N THR A 32 -12.80 -4.59 -3.43
CA THR A 32 -12.14 -5.68 -2.74
C THR A 32 -12.63 -5.73 -1.29
N ASP A 33 -13.41 -6.76 -0.97
CA ASP A 33 -13.86 -7.03 0.39
C ASP A 33 -12.68 -6.92 1.38
N PRO A 34 -12.80 -6.14 2.46
CA PRO A 34 -11.77 -6.05 3.51
C PRO A 34 -11.30 -7.42 4.02
N GLN A 35 -12.15 -8.46 4.01
CA GLN A 35 -11.73 -9.83 4.32
C GLN A 35 -10.77 -10.41 3.30
N ILE A 36 -10.94 -10.15 2.00
CA ILE A 36 -10.04 -10.61 0.94
C ILE A 36 -8.67 -9.96 1.12
N ILE A 37 -8.64 -8.65 1.41
CA ILE A 37 -7.41 -7.91 1.70
C ILE A 37 -6.69 -8.51 2.91
N ALA A 38 -7.43 -8.77 4.00
CA ALA A 38 -6.86 -9.36 5.21
C ALA A 38 -6.31 -10.78 4.97
N LEU A 39 -7.03 -11.62 4.21
CA LEU A 39 -6.58 -12.96 3.85
C LEU A 39 -5.34 -12.94 2.96
N HIS A 40 -5.29 -11.99 2.02
CA HIS A 40 -4.13 -11.81 1.14
C HIS A 40 -2.90 -11.37 1.93
N ALA A 41 -3.01 -10.33 2.76
CA ALA A 41 -1.91 -9.84 3.59
C ALA A 41 -1.39 -10.92 4.56
N ALA A 42 -2.29 -11.73 5.14
CA ALA A 42 -1.91 -12.84 5.99
C ALA A 42 -1.16 -13.95 5.21
N ALA A 43 -1.55 -14.21 3.96
CA ALA A 43 -0.85 -15.16 3.10
C ALA A 43 0.55 -14.66 2.72
N GLU A 44 0.69 -13.38 2.36
CA GLU A 44 1.97 -12.77 2.02
C GLU A 44 2.94 -12.80 3.21
N ASN A 45 2.47 -12.46 4.41
CA ASN A 45 3.30 -12.51 5.61
C ASN A 45 3.79 -13.93 5.91
N ALA A 46 2.90 -14.93 5.77
CA ALA A 46 3.26 -16.33 5.95
C ALA A 46 4.30 -16.80 4.90
N LEU A 47 4.20 -16.35 3.65
CA LEU A 47 5.17 -16.63 2.59
C LEU A 47 6.52 -15.93 2.83
N ALA A 48 6.51 -14.64 3.16
CA ALA A 48 7.72 -13.89 3.48
C ALA A 48 8.48 -14.54 4.64
N SER A 49 7.74 -14.96 5.67
CA SER A 49 8.26 -15.71 6.80
C SER A 49 8.84 -17.08 6.41
N ALA A 50 8.25 -17.79 5.45
CA ALA A 50 8.79 -19.06 4.95
C ALA A 50 10.07 -18.84 4.14
N LEU A 51 10.09 -17.85 3.24
CA LEU A 51 11.26 -17.50 2.44
C LEU A 51 12.42 -17.02 3.31
N HIS A 52 12.14 -16.28 4.38
CA HIS A 52 13.16 -15.87 5.33
C HIS A 52 13.84 -17.08 6.00
N LEU A 53 13.07 -18.08 6.41
CA LEU A 53 13.62 -19.32 6.98
C LEU A 53 14.48 -20.09 5.97
N LEU A 54 14.08 -20.13 4.70
CA LEU A 54 14.83 -20.81 3.63
C LEU A 54 16.11 -20.07 3.22
N ARG A 55 16.12 -18.74 3.32
CA ARG A 55 17.29 -17.90 3.00
C ARG A 55 18.29 -17.81 4.16
N SER A 56 17.93 -18.32 5.35
CA SER A 56 18.84 -18.41 6.48
C SER A 56 20.03 -19.31 6.14
N LEU A 57 21.25 -18.87 6.45
CA LEU A 57 22.48 -19.64 6.21
C LEU A 57 22.46 -20.98 6.99
N ASP A 58 21.89 -20.97 8.20
CA ASP A 58 21.73 -22.16 9.04
C ASP A 58 20.40 -22.90 8.77
N CYS A 59 20.11 -23.22 7.51
CA CYS A 59 18.87 -23.92 7.13
C CYS A 59 18.93 -25.40 7.54
N ASP A 60 18.36 -25.71 8.71
CA ASP A 60 18.23 -27.06 9.26
C ASP A 60 16.89 -27.72 8.84
N PRO A 61 16.78 -29.05 8.72
CA PRO A 61 15.52 -29.79 8.52
C PRO A 61 14.33 -29.28 9.34
N ALA A 62 14.51 -28.87 10.59
CA ALA A 62 13.42 -28.32 11.39
C ALA A 62 12.90 -26.98 10.81
N LYS A 63 13.80 -26.11 10.33
CA LYS A 63 13.43 -24.84 9.68
C LYS A 63 12.80 -25.09 8.31
N LEU A 64 13.24 -26.12 7.58
CA LEU A 64 12.59 -26.55 6.32
C LEU A 64 11.15 -27.00 6.55
N GLN A 65 10.90 -27.81 7.59
CA GLN A 65 9.54 -28.20 7.97
C GLN A 65 8.69 -26.99 8.37
N GLN A 66 9.26 -26.05 9.14
CA GLN A 66 8.57 -24.83 9.55
C GLN A 66 8.23 -23.93 8.35
N ALA A 67 9.17 -23.75 7.41
CA ALA A 67 8.96 -22.99 6.18
C ALA A 67 7.85 -23.63 5.33
N THR A 68 7.88 -24.96 5.19
CA THR A 68 6.86 -25.72 4.45
C THR A 68 5.48 -25.58 5.10
N GLY A 69 5.38 -25.68 6.43
CA GLY A 69 4.13 -25.48 7.16
C GLY A 69 3.56 -24.07 6.99
N ARG A 70 4.42 -23.04 6.97
CA ARG A 70 4.03 -21.65 6.72
C ARG A 70 3.58 -21.44 5.27
N ALA A 71 4.28 -22.00 4.30
CA ALA A 71 3.89 -21.96 2.89
C ALA A 71 2.54 -22.68 2.64
N ALA A 72 2.30 -23.81 3.30
CA ALA A 72 1.02 -24.51 3.25
C ALA A 72 -0.13 -23.65 3.80
N ARG A 73 0.07 -22.99 4.95
CA ARG A 73 -0.91 -22.05 5.50
C ARG A 73 -1.20 -20.88 4.56
N ALA A 74 -0.16 -20.27 3.97
CA ALA A 74 -0.33 -19.20 2.98
C ALA A 74 -1.19 -19.67 1.79
N THR A 75 -0.92 -20.87 1.28
CA THR A 75 -1.70 -21.48 0.19
C THR A 75 -3.17 -21.66 0.60
N THR A 76 -3.44 -22.11 1.82
CA THR A 76 -4.82 -22.23 2.33
C THR A 76 -5.52 -20.88 2.42
N LEU A 77 -4.83 -19.83 2.87
CA LEU A 77 -5.39 -18.48 2.95
C LEU A 77 -5.71 -17.92 1.56
N LEU A 78 -4.85 -18.13 0.58
CA LEU A 78 -5.11 -17.74 -0.82
C LEU A 78 -6.30 -18.50 -1.42
N LYS A 79 -6.45 -19.80 -1.12
CA LYS A 79 -7.63 -20.57 -1.54
C LYS A 79 -8.92 -19.99 -0.96
N ARG A 80 -8.90 -19.57 0.31
CA ARG A 80 -10.05 -18.91 0.95
C ARG A 80 -10.33 -17.54 0.34
N ALA A 81 -9.30 -16.75 0.06
CA ALA A 81 -9.45 -15.45 -0.61
C ALA A 81 -10.02 -15.62 -2.03
N CYS A 82 -9.60 -16.65 -2.76
CA CYS A 82 -10.15 -16.99 -4.07
C CYS A 82 -11.63 -17.40 -3.98
N ALA A 83 -11.98 -18.27 -3.03
CA ALA A 83 -13.38 -18.65 -2.79
C ALA A 83 -14.26 -17.46 -2.39
N ALA A 84 -13.76 -16.55 -1.55
CA ALA A 84 -14.45 -15.33 -1.15
C ALA A 84 -14.67 -14.38 -2.33
N GLN A 85 -13.69 -14.24 -3.22
CA GLN A 85 -13.83 -13.47 -4.46
C GLN A 85 -14.91 -14.02 -5.39
N VAL A 86 -14.97 -15.35 -5.55
CA VAL A 86 -16.01 -15.99 -6.38
C VAL A 86 -17.41 -15.81 -5.78
N ALA A 87 -17.53 -15.85 -4.45
CA ALA A 87 -18.80 -15.61 -3.76
C ALA A 87 -19.25 -14.13 -3.80
N GLY A 88 -18.30 -13.18 -3.78
CA GLY A 88 -18.57 -11.74 -3.84
C GLY A 88 -18.79 -11.18 -5.25
N GLY A 89 -18.46 -11.93 -6.31
CA GLY A 89 -18.62 -11.51 -7.71
C GLY A 89 -20.01 -11.73 -8.33
N GLY A 90 -21.00 -12.14 -7.53
CA GLY A 90 -22.37 -12.46 -7.98
C GLY A 90 -23.47 -11.60 -7.35
N ALA A 91 -23.15 -10.37 -6.91
CA ALA A 91 -24.11 -9.42 -6.35
C ALA A 91 -24.43 -8.28 -7.33
#